data_AF-A0A6A5B5L5-F1
#
_entry.id   AF-A0A6A5B5L5-F1
#
_cell.length_a   1.000
_cell.length_b   1.000
_cell.length_c   1.000
_cell.angle_alpha   90.00
_cell.angle_beta   90.00
_cell.angle_gamma   90.00
#
_symmetry.space_group_name_H-M   'P 1'
#
loop_
_entity.id
_entity.type
_entity.pdbx_description
1 polymer ?
#
loop_
_entity_poly.entity_id
_entity_poly.type
_entity_poly.pdbx_seq_one_letter_code
_entity_poly.pdbx_strand_id
1 'polypeptide(L)'
;MSEGPGYDDSLKVAAGGVSTVVMFDASKKEEFYPTSGYKKLARKLKTTCKVEVNKDDLSLDRLKQAHLVVFSGVRERFSSSEFQALKDYMREGGSVLFCMGEGGEVDTNLNSFLKEYGIVVNPDSVIRTVYHKYHHPKEVYITSGIVNREIARVANVLSGKGKDIFARDPAADKAHGIEKAQKGL
;
A
#
# COMPACT_ATOMS: atom_id res chain seq x y z
N MET A 1 -5.83 14.84 -26.86
CA MET A 1 -5.38 13.44 -26.74
C MET A 1 -4.99 13.27 -25.29
N SER A 2 -5.81 12.57 -24.51
CA SER A 2 -5.59 12.40 -23.07
C SER A 2 -4.43 11.43 -22.87
N GLU A 3 -3.36 11.90 -22.26
CA GLU A 3 -2.32 11.04 -21.72
C GLU A 3 -3.00 10.05 -20.75
N GLY A 4 -2.88 8.76 -21.05
CA GLY A 4 -3.32 7.71 -20.13
C GLY A 4 -2.55 7.82 -18.82
N PRO A 5 -3.02 7.19 -17.72
CA PRO A 5 -2.31 7.23 -16.45
C PRO A 5 -0.91 6.63 -16.68
N GLY A 6 0.10 7.51 -16.71
CA GLY A 6 1.48 7.14 -16.89
C GLY A 6 1.85 6.13 -15.83
N TYR A 7 2.38 4.99 -16.27
CA TYR A 7 3.09 4.09 -15.38
C TYR A 7 4.27 4.87 -14.80
N ASP A 8 4.21 5.17 -13.50
CA ASP A 8 5.31 5.83 -12.82
C ASP A 8 6.51 4.87 -12.75
N ASP A 9 7.50 5.14 -13.59
CA ASP A 9 8.76 4.40 -13.65
C ASP A 9 9.53 4.47 -12.30
N SER A 10 9.10 5.28 -11.32
CA SER A 10 9.62 5.24 -9.93
C SER A 10 9.35 3.90 -9.22
N LEU A 11 8.40 3.09 -9.70
CA LEU A 11 8.14 1.74 -9.20
C LEU A 11 9.17 0.71 -9.67
N LYS A 12 10.04 1.06 -10.63
CA LYS A 12 11.29 0.31 -10.85
C LYS A 12 12.20 0.66 -9.69
N VAL A 13 12.36 -0.28 -8.75
CA VAL A 13 13.43 -0.23 -7.74
C VAL A 13 14.72 0.04 -8.49
N ALA A 14 15.22 1.28 -8.38
CA ALA A 14 16.44 1.69 -9.03
C ALA A 14 17.54 0.75 -8.55
N ALA A 15 18.21 0.10 -9.50
CA ALA A 15 19.47 -0.56 -9.26
C ALA A 15 20.50 0.53 -8.90
N GLY A 16 20.49 0.96 -7.63
CA GLY A 16 21.34 2.01 -7.07
C GLY A 16 20.60 3.29 -6.69
N GLY A 17 20.46 3.56 -5.38
CA GLY A 17 20.29 4.93 -4.88
C GLY A 17 19.44 5.11 -3.64
N VAL A 18 18.14 4.81 -3.70
CA VAL A 18 17.21 5.05 -2.59
C VAL A 18 16.45 3.78 -2.26
N SER A 19 16.78 3.18 -1.12
CA SER A 19 16.01 2.04 -0.60
C SER A 19 14.63 2.55 -0.20
N THR A 20 13.57 2.04 -0.83
CA THR A 20 12.18 2.31 -0.44
C THR A 20 12.05 2.06 1.06
N VAL A 21 11.43 3.00 1.77
CA VAL A 21 11.23 2.90 3.23
C VAL A 21 9.77 2.61 3.50
N VAL A 22 9.50 1.45 4.08
CA VAL A 22 8.17 1.06 4.60
C VAL A 22 8.19 1.19 6.11
N MET A 23 7.39 2.11 6.63
CA MET A 23 7.26 2.38 8.06
C MET A 23 5.96 1.77 8.56
N PHE A 24 6.04 0.90 9.56
CA PHE A 24 4.87 0.41 10.28
C PHE A 24 4.63 1.29 11.51
N ASP A 25 3.43 1.83 11.65
CA ASP A 25 3.08 2.59 12.84
C ASP A 25 2.76 1.67 14.01
N ALA A 26 3.11 2.13 15.21
CA ALA A 26 2.77 1.53 16.49
C ALA A 26 2.36 2.61 17.52
N SER A 27 2.13 3.86 17.07
CA SER A 27 1.81 5.00 17.93
C SER A 27 0.35 5.00 18.37
N LYS A 28 -0.55 4.41 17.57
CA LYS A 28 -2.00 4.31 17.87
C LYS A 28 -2.42 2.93 18.35
N LYS A 29 -1.52 2.26 19.07
CA LYS A 29 -1.70 0.92 19.65
C LYS A 29 -2.11 -0.12 18.61
N GLU A 30 -1.48 -0.07 17.44
CA GLU A 30 -1.64 -1.02 16.36
C GLU A 30 -1.47 -2.45 16.86
N GLU A 31 -2.41 -3.32 16.50
CA GLU A 31 -2.34 -4.73 16.81
C GLU A 31 -1.17 -5.42 16.11
N PHE A 32 -0.91 -5.02 14.86
CA PHE A 32 0.08 -5.66 14.01
C PHE A 32 1.17 -4.71 13.53
N TYR A 33 2.41 -5.10 13.75
CA TYR A 33 3.62 -4.41 13.29
C TYR A 33 4.78 -5.43 13.25
N PRO A 34 5.99 -5.13 12.74
CA PRO A 34 7.03 -6.13 12.49
C PRO A 34 7.38 -7.07 13.65
N THR A 35 7.28 -6.60 14.90
CA THR A 35 7.50 -7.41 16.11
C THR A 35 6.23 -8.03 16.69
N SER A 36 5.04 -7.68 16.17
CA SER A 36 3.73 -8.21 16.58
C SER A 36 2.92 -8.68 15.36
N GLY A 37 2.80 -9.99 15.15
CA GLY A 37 2.01 -10.58 14.05
C GLY A 37 2.63 -10.51 12.64
N TYR A 38 3.38 -9.46 12.29
CA TYR A 38 3.94 -9.27 10.94
C TYR A 38 5.41 -9.69 10.76
N LYS A 39 5.97 -10.50 11.65
CA LYS A 39 7.37 -10.97 11.57
C LYS A 39 7.74 -11.58 10.22
N LYS A 40 6.85 -12.42 9.64
CA LYS A 40 7.08 -13.05 8.33
C LYS A 40 7.01 -12.04 7.18
N LEU A 41 6.04 -11.12 7.22
CA LEU A 41 5.90 -10.05 6.24
C LEU A 41 7.13 -9.14 6.26
N ALA A 42 7.53 -8.68 7.44
CA ALA A 42 8.71 -7.83 7.61
C ALA A 42 9.99 -8.52 7.11
N ARG A 43 10.18 -9.82 7.38
CA ARG A 43 11.32 -10.58 6.85
C ARG A 43 11.33 -10.60 5.31
N LYS A 44 10.17 -10.75 4.68
CA LYS A 44 10.03 -10.73 3.21
C LYS A 44 10.27 -9.33 2.65
N LEU A 45 9.73 -8.28 3.27
CA LEU A 45 9.92 -6.90 2.82
C LEU A 45 11.39 -6.46 2.91
N LYS A 46 12.09 -6.86 3.97
CA LYS A 46 13.52 -6.55 4.16
C LYS A 46 14.45 -7.07 3.05
N THR A 47 13.99 -7.98 2.17
CA THR A 47 14.78 -8.40 1.02
C THR A 47 14.78 -7.37 -0.12
N THR A 48 13.82 -6.43 -0.13
CA THR A 48 13.63 -5.46 -1.21
C THR A 48 13.57 -4.01 -0.73
N CYS A 49 13.23 -3.75 0.53
CA CYS A 49 13.06 -2.40 1.06
C CYS A 49 13.54 -2.29 2.51
N LYS A 50 13.77 -1.05 2.97
CA LYS A 50 14.02 -0.74 4.38
C LYS A 50 12.69 -0.82 5.14
N VAL A 51 12.69 -1.51 6.28
CA VAL A 51 11.51 -1.62 7.15
C VAL A 51 11.80 -0.94 8.48
N GLU A 52 10.98 0.04 8.83
CA GLU A 52 11.03 0.79 10.09
C GLU A 52 9.75 0.62 10.90
N VAL A 53 9.83 0.95 12.20
CA VAL A 53 8.67 1.02 13.09
C VAL A 53 8.65 2.40 13.70
N ASN A 54 7.50 3.08 13.61
CA ASN A 54 7.26 4.32 14.33
C ASN A 54 6.59 4.02 15.66
N LYS A 55 7.11 4.61 16.75
CA LYS A 55 6.52 4.53 18.09
C LYS A 55 6.22 5.89 18.68
N ASP A 56 6.65 6.94 17.98
CA ASP A 56 6.51 8.32 18.37
C ASP A 56 5.24 8.90 17.75
N ASP A 57 4.79 10.05 18.24
CA ASP A 57 3.59 10.71 17.70
C ASP A 57 3.72 11.03 16.21
N LEU A 58 2.59 10.96 15.50
CA LEU A 58 2.53 11.18 14.06
C LEU A 58 2.74 12.66 13.73
N SER A 59 3.97 13.01 13.38
CA SER A 59 4.35 14.31 12.83
C SER A 59 4.68 14.21 11.35
N LEU A 60 4.48 15.31 10.62
CA LEU A 60 4.81 15.37 9.21
C LEU A 60 6.28 15.05 8.95
N ASP A 61 7.19 15.58 9.76
CA ASP A 61 8.64 15.32 9.65
C ASP A 61 9.00 13.84 9.84
N ARG A 62 8.24 13.13 10.69
CA ARG A 62 8.40 11.68 10.87
C ARG A 62 7.87 10.91 9.67
N LEU A 63 6.69 11.26 9.17
CA LEU A 63 6.04 10.61 8.03
C LEU A 63 6.88 10.74 6.75
N LYS A 64 7.50 11.90 6.50
CA LYS A 64 8.36 12.15 5.33
C LYS A 64 9.58 11.23 5.21
N GLN A 65 9.95 10.55 6.29
CA GLN A 65 11.06 9.60 6.28
C GLN A 65 10.68 8.26 5.61
N ALA A 66 9.38 8.05 5.35
CA ALA A 66 8.84 6.84 4.73
C ALA A 66 8.22 7.12 3.37
N HIS A 67 8.36 6.16 2.46
CA HIS A 67 7.64 6.17 1.18
C HIS A 67 6.23 5.57 1.34
N LEU A 68 6.09 4.61 2.26
CA LEU A 68 4.83 3.99 2.62
C LEU A 68 4.73 3.89 4.15
N VAL A 69 3.63 4.40 4.70
CA VAL A 69 3.27 4.23 6.11
C VAL A 69 2.12 3.23 6.23
N VAL A 70 2.28 2.24 7.11
CA VAL A 70 1.34 1.13 7.31
C VAL A 70 0.75 1.19 8.71
N PHE A 71 -0.57 1.29 8.79
CA PHE A 71 -1.35 1.20 10.00
C PHE A 71 -2.10 -0.13 9.99
N SER A 72 -2.00 -0.94 11.04
CA SER A 72 -2.63 -2.27 11.04
C SER A 72 -3.27 -2.61 12.38
N GLY A 73 -4.61 -2.56 12.39
CA GLY A 73 -5.42 -2.73 13.58
C GLY A 73 -5.25 -1.55 14.54
N VAL A 74 -5.49 -0.33 14.08
CA VAL A 74 -5.48 0.90 14.90
C VAL A 74 -6.50 0.78 16.04
N ARG A 75 -6.10 1.10 17.27
CA ARG A 75 -6.95 1.00 18.47
C ARG A 75 -7.05 2.29 19.28
N GLU A 76 -6.48 3.36 18.76
CA GLU A 76 -6.53 4.68 19.39
C GLU A 76 -6.99 5.74 18.38
N ARG A 77 -7.55 6.83 18.90
CA ARG A 77 -8.00 7.95 18.08
C ARG A 77 -6.82 8.79 17.60
N PHE A 78 -6.97 9.33 16.40
CA PHE A 78 -6.13 10.36 15.86
C PHE A 78 -6.65 11.74 16.29
N SER A 79 -5.73 12.62 16.60
CA SER A 79 -5.98 14.05 16.75
C SER A 79 -6.12 14.74 15.39
N SER A 80 -6.69 15.94 15.40
CA SER A 80 -6.81 16.75 14.18
C SER A 80 -5.45 17.08 13.54
N SER A 81 -4.41 17.28 14.35
CA SER A 81 -3.05 17.55 13.88
C SER A 81 -2.43 16.35 13.17
N GLU A 82 -2.69 15.13 13.64
CA GLU A 82 -2.16 13.91 13.03
C GLU A 82 -2.85 13.62 11.70
N PHE A 83 -4.17 13.81 11.63
CA PHE A 83 -4.87 13.75 10.35
C PHE A 83 -4.38 14.82 9.38
N GLN A 84 -4.10 16.04 9.84
CA GLN A 84 -3.53 17.07 8.98
C GLN A 84 -2.15 16.66 8.47
N ALA A 85 -1.28 16.13 9.34
CA ALA A 85 0.04 15.62 8.95
C ALA A 85 -0.05 14.48 7.91
N LEU A 86 -1.00 13.55 8.06
CA LEU A 86 -1.25 12.48 7.08
C LEU A 86 -1.72 13.04 5.73
N LYS A 87 -2.60 14.05 5.72
CA LYS A 87 -3.05 14.71 4.49
C LYS A 87 -1.91 15.40 3.77
N ASP A 88 -1.08 16.14 4.51
CA ASP A 88 0.07 16.85 3.95
C ASP A 88 1.12 15.87 3.43
N TYR A 89 1.39 14.79 4.18
CA TYR A 89 2.26 13.69 3.74
C TYR A 89 1.79 13.07 2.41
N MET A 90 0.50 12.76 2.27
CA MET A 90 -0.03 12.20 1.03
C MET A 90 -0.03 13.20 -0.13
N ARG A 91 -0.25 14.50 0.16
CA ARG A 91 -0.15 15.57 -0.85
C ARG A 91 1.26 15.69 -1.42
N GLU A 92 2.28 15.42 -0.59
CA GLU A 92 3.69 15.41 -0.99
C GLU A 92 4.14 14.11 -1.67
N GLY A 93 3.22 13.18 -1.95
CA GLY A 93 3.51 11.93 -2.66
C GLY A 93 3.75 10.72 -1.76
N GLY A 94 3.60 10.88 -0.44
CA GLY A 94 3.61 9.78 0.51
C GLY A 94 2.44 8.81 0.31
N SER A 95 2.66 7.52 0.57
CA SER A 95 1.61 6.50 0.50
C SER A 95 1.20 6.00 1.88
N VAL A 96 -0.09 5.75 2.08
CA VAL A 96 -0.61 5.20 3.33
C VAL A 96 -1.41 3.92 3.07
N LEU A 97 -1.16 2.90 3.88
CA LEU A 97 -1.93 1.65 3.91
C LEU A 97 -2.58 1.47 5.28
N PHE A 98 -3.91 1.47 5.31
CA PHE A 98 -4.69 1.09 6.49
C PHE A 98 -5.21 -0.34 6.34
N CYS A 99 -4.92 -1.19 7.32
CA CYS A 99 -5.46 -2.55 7.44
C CYS A 99 -6.32 -2.61 8.70
N MET A 100 -7.63 -2.80 8.54
CA MET A 100 -8.56 -2.93 9.67
C MET A 100 -8.99 -4.39 9.87
N GLY A 101 -9.33 -4.71 11.12
CA GLY A 101 -9.88 -6.01 11.49
C GLY A 101 -11.39 -6.07 11.31
N GLU A 102 -11.96 -7.18 11.77
CA GLU A 102 -13.41 -7.31 11.87
C GLU A 102 -14.02 -6.39 12.92
N GLY A 103 -15.34 -6.16 12.83
CA GLY A 103 -16.04 -5.23 13.71
C GLY A 103 -15.76 -3.75 13.37
N GLY A 104 -14.93 -3.51 12.36
CA GLY A 104 -14.64 -2.21 11.79
C GLY A 104 -13.82 -1.32 12.71
N GLU A 105 -14.29 -0.08 12.88
CA GLU A 105 -13.68 0.91 13.76
C GLU A 105 -14.17 0.70 15.20
N VAL A 106 -13.29 0.17 16.05
CA VAL A 106 -13.52 0.03 17.49
C VAL A 106 -12.58 0.97 18.22
N ASP A 107 -13.13 1.95 18.95
CA ASP A 107 -12.38 2.93 19.75
C ASP A 107 -11.37 3.82 18.98
N THR A 108 -11.49 3.91 17.66
CA THR A 108 -10.76 4.89 16.83
C THR A 108 -11.73 5.86 16.11
N ASN A 109 -11.19 6.82 15.35
CA ASN A 109 -11.92 7.82 14.57
C ASN A 109 -11.44 7.90 13.10
N LEU A 110 -10.75 6.85 12.63
CA LEU A 110 -10.27 6.66 11.27
C LEU A 110 -11.34 6.86 10.18
N ASN A 111 -12.60 6.45 10.37
CA ASN A 111 -13.61 6.67 9.32
C ASN A 111 -13.87 8.16 9.06
N SER A 112 -13.64 9.05 10.05
CA SER A 112 -13.74 10.49 9.83
C SER A 112 -12.75 10.98 8.76
N PHE A 113 -11.58 10.36 8.69
CA PHE A 113 -10.56 10.63 7.70
C PHE A 113 -10.84 9.92 6.37
N LEU A 114 -11.15 8.62 6.40
CA LEU A 114 -11.36 7.82 5.17
C LEU A 114 -12.56 8.27 4.34
N LYS A 115 -13.60 8.83 4.98
CA LYS A 115 -14.79 9.36 4.29
C LYS A 115 -14.46 10.47 3.29
N GLU A 116 -13.42 11.27 3.54
CA GLU A 116 -12.96 12.31 2.62
C GLU A 116 -12.45 11.72 1.30
N TYR A 117 -12.03 10.46 1.31
CA TYR A 117 -11.55 9.70 0.16
C TYR A 117 -12.60 8.72 -0.39
N GLY A 118 -13.85 8.81 0.07
CA GLY A 118 -14.94 7.94 -0.35
C GLY A 118 -14.83 6.49 0.16
N ILE A 119 -14.04 6.26 1.22
CA ILE A 119 -13.82 4.94 1.81
C ILE A 119 -14.46 4.90 3.21
N VAL A 120 -15.12 3.78 3.54
CA VAL A 120 -15.69 3.53 4.86
C VAL A 120 -15.39 2.10 5.27
N VAL A 121 -14.95 1.93 6.52
CA VAL A 121 -14.79 0.63 7.16
C VAL A 121 -16.07 0.31 7.92
N ASN A 122 -16.75 -0.76 7.51
CA ASN A 122 -18.03 -1.17 8.09
C ASN A 122 -17.82 -1.92 9.42
N PRO A 123 -18.76 -1.80 10.37
CA PRO A 123 -18.73 -2.54 11.63
C PRO A 123 -19.29 -3.96 11.47
N ASP A 124 -18.80 -4.70 10.48
CA ASP A 124 -19.24 -6.05 10.14
C ASP A 124 -18.09 -7.07 10.15
N SER A 125 -18.42 -8.33 9.89
CA SER A 125 -17.45 -9.42 9.84
C SER A 125 -17.81 -10.35 8.68
N VAL A 126 -16.82 -10.67 7.86
CA VAL A 126 -16.98 -11.55 6.72
C VAL A 126 -16.96 -13.00 7.21
N ILE A 127 -18.01 -13.74 6.90
CA ILE A 127 -18.15 -15.17 7.23
C ILE A 127 -18.27 -16.00 5.96
N ARG A 128 -17.81 -17.26 6.04
CA ARG A 128 -18.07 -18.24 4.99
C ARG A 128 -19.54 -18.63 4.97
N THR A 129 -20.09 -18.83 3.78
CA THR A 129 -21.45 -19.34 3.57
C THR A 129 -21.49 -20.85 3.35
N VAL A 130 -20.34 -21.46 3.08
CA VAL A 130 -20.18 -22.89 2.84
C VAL A 130 -19.05 -23.45 3.69
N TYR A 131 -19.15 -24.73 4.06
CA TYR A 131 -18.07 -25.40 4.76
C TYR A 131 -16.82 -25.50 3.88
N HIS A 132 -15.66 -25.22 4.47
CA HIS A 132 -14.36 -25.38 3.84
C HIS A 132 -13.38 -25.93 4.89
N LYS A 133 -12.20 -26.39 4.45
CA LYS A 133 -11.18 -27.02 5.31
C LYS A 133 -10.78 -26.19 6.55
N TYR A 134 -10.89 -24.87 6.50
CA TYR A 134 -10.53 -23.99 7.62
C TYR A 134 -11.51 -24.17 8.78
N HIS A 135 -11.02 -24.06 10.02
CA HIS A 135 -11.87 -24.37 11.16
C HIS A 135 -12.84 -23.22 11.47
N HIS A 136 -12.35 -21.97 11.46
CA HIS A 136 -13.14 -20.84 11.92
C HIS A 136 -14.01 -20.24 10.79
N PRO A 137 -15.30 -19.92 11.03
CA PRO A 137 -16.17 -19.35 9.99
C PRO A 137 -15.68 -18.04 9.37
N LYS A 138 -14.85 -17.28 10.09
CA LYS A 138 -14.24 -16.01 9.63
C LYS A 138 -12.93 -16.18 8.87
N GLU A 139 -12.40 -17.41 8.78
CA GLU A 139 -11.28 -17.72 7.90
C GLU A 139 -11.81 -18.00 6.49
N VAL A 140 -12.18 -16.91 5.80
CA VAL A 140 -12.90 -16.98 4.52
C VAL A 140 -11.93 -17.16 3.35
N TYR A 141 -12.16 -18.20 2.56
CA TYR A 141 -11.44 -18.44 1.32
C TYR A 141 -12.17 -17.76 0.15
N ILE A 142 -11.50 -16.81 -0.51
CA ILE A 142 -12.06 -16.04 -1.63
C ILE A 142 -11.36 -16.44 -2.92
N THR A 143 -12.09 -17.10 -3.83
CA THR A 143 -11.58 -17.53 -5.14
C THR A 143 -11.78 -16.51 -6.25
N SER A 144 -12.89 -15.77 -6.22
CA SER A 144 -13.31 -14.84 -7.29
C SER A 144 -13.53 -13.42 -6.76
N GLY A 145 -12.57 -12.89 -5.99
CA GLY A 145 -12.63 -11.57 -5.37
C GLY A 145 -11.87 -10.46 -6.09
N ILE A 146 -11.29 -10.72 -7.27
CA ILE A 146 -10.51 -9.71 -8.01
C ILE A 146 -11.46 -8.83 -8.81
N VAL A 147 -11.69 -7.61 -8.33
CA VAL A 147 -12.57 -6.63 -9.01
C VAL A 147 -11.83 -5.89 -10.13
N ASN A 148 -10.58 -5.47 -9.88
CA ASN A 148 -9.75 -4.81 -10.89
C ASN A 148 -8.80 -5.81 -11.56
N ARG A 149 -8.93 -5.97 -12.89
CA ARG A 149 -8.14 -6.92 -13.70
C ARG A 149 -6.63 -6.62 -13.68
N GLU A 150 -6.24 -5.37 -13.45
CA GLU A 150 -4.83 -4.97 -13.39
C GLU A 150 -4.09 -5.66 -12.24
N ILE A 151 -4.77 -5.95 -11.13
CA ILE A 151 -4.17 -6.69 -10.01
C ILE A 151 -3.75 -8.10 -10.47
N ALA A 152 -4.63 -8.81 -11.18
CA ALA A 152 -4.33 -10.13 -11.72
C ALA A 152 -3.22 -10.08 -12.77
N ARG A 153 -3.24 -9.07 -13.65
CA ARG A 153 -2.20 -8.88 -14.67
C ARG A 153 -0.83 -8.69 -14.03
N VAL A 154 -0.69 -7.73 -13.10
CA VAL A 154 0.59 -7.43 -12.44
C VAL A 154 1.06 -8.63 -11.61
N ALA A 155 0.17 -9.33 -10.90
CA ALA A 155 0.54 -10.54 -10.17
C ALA A 155 1.08 -11.66 -11.09
N ASN A 156 0.52 -11.82 -12.29
CA ASN A 156 1.02 -12.79 -13.27
C ASN A 156 2.40 -12.39 -13.81
N VAL A 157 2.65 -11.11 -14.03
CA VAL A 157 3.98 -10.60 -14.42
C VAL A 157 4.99 -10.86 -13.31
N LEU A 158 4.69 -10.47 -12.06
CA LEU A 158 5.58 -10.67 -10.91
C LEU A 158 5.86 -12.14 -10.58
N SER A 159 4.94 -13.05 -10.93
CA SER A 159 5.14 -14.50 -10.77
C SER A 159 5.81 -15.17 -11.98
N GLY A 160 6.19 -14.41 -13.01
CA GLY A 160 6.84 -14.92 -14.22
C GLY A 160 5.91 -15.70 -15.17
N LYS A 161 4.59 -15.65 -14.93
CA LYS A 161 3.58 -16.38 -15.72
C LYS A 161 2.99 -15.56 -16.86
N GLY A 162 3.23 -14.25 -16.90
CA GLY A 162 2.70 -13.33 -17.91
C GLY A 162 3.76 -12.39 -18.46
N LYS A 163 3.60 -11.95 -19.71
CA LYS A 163 4.40 -10.87 -20.31
C LYS A 163 3.82 -9.53 -19.90
N ASP A 164 4.67 -8.60 -19.53
CA ASP A 164 4.23 -7.22 -19.27
C ASP A 164 4.01 -6.51 -20.61
N ILE A 165 2.75 -6.45 -21.04
CA ILE A 165 2.35 -5.81 -22.30
C ILE A 165 2.47 -4.27 -22.27
N PHE A 166 2.65 -3.68 -21.09
CA PHE A 166 2.89 -2.25 -20.91
C PHE A 166 4.35 -1.92 -20.61
N ALA A 167 5.23 -2.94 -20.51
CA ALA A 167 6.65 -2.68 -20.41
C ALA A 167 7.10 -1.97 -21.69
N ARG A 168 7.63 -0.76 -21.51
CA ARG A 168 8.23 0.05 -22.57
C ARG A 168 9.28 -0.80 -23.31
N ASP A 169 9.07 -1.05 -24.60
CA ASP A 169 9.99 -1.79 -25.46
C ASP A 169 11.04 -0.81 -26.02
N PRO A 170 12.30 -0.84 -25.53
CA PRO A 170 13.33 0.08 -25.98
C PRO A 170 13.69 -0.10 -27.47
N ALA A 171 13.41 -1.28 -28.05
CA ALA A 171 13.64 -1.55 -29.47
C ALA A 171 12.54 -0.92 -30.35
N ALA A 172 11.29 -0.95 -29.89
CA ALA A 172 10.17 -0.29 -30.56
C ALA A 172 10.32 1.24 -30.55
N ASP A 173 10.79 1.82 -29.44
CA ASP A 173 11.05 3.26 -29.30
C ASP A 173 12.16 3.76 -30.26
N LYS A 174 13.22 2.95 -30.43
CA LYS A 174 14.29 3.21 -31.41
C LYS A 174 13.78 3.12 -32.85
N ALA A 175 12.91 2.16 -33.13
CA ALA A 175 12.28 2.02 -34.45
C ALA A 175 11.33 3.18 -34.80
N HIS A 176 10.70 3.81 -33.79
CA HIS A 176 9.77 4.93 -33.97
C HIS A 176 10.43 6.32 -33.76
N GLY A 177 11.73 6.40 -33.50
CA GLY A 177 12.48 7.66 -33.45
C GLY A 177 12.18 8.57 -32.25
N ILE A 178 11.55 8.03 -31.20
CA ILE A 178 11.09 8.80 -30.02
C ILE A 178 12.27 9.28 -29.15
N GLU A 179 13.46 8.70 -29.32
CA GLU A 179 14.67 8.97 -28.53
C GLU A 179 15.25 10.39 -28.73
N LYS A 180 14.91 11.10 -29.83
CA LYS A 180 15.52 12.40 -30.17
C LYS A 180 14.82 13.63 -29.59
N ALA A 181 13.60 13.50 -29.03
CA ALA A 181 12.84 14.65 -28.55
C ALA A 181 13.29 15.17 -27.16
N GLN A 182 14.12 14.42 -26.42
CA GLN A 182 14.46 14.74 -25.02
C GLN A 182 15.90 15.25 -24.80
N LYS A 183 16.71 15.39 -25.85
CA LYS A 183 18.06 15.99 -25.76
C LYS A 183 18.12 17.48 -26.16
N GLY A 184 16.97 18.10 -26.39
CA GLY A 184 16.88 19.48 -26.83
C GLY A 184 15.74 20.23 -26.17
N LEU A 185 15.85 20.46 -24.86
CA LEU A 185 15.37 21.62 -24.10
C LEU A 185 15.86 21.51 -22.66
#